data_AF-A0A814NKA6-F1
#
_entry.id   AF-A0A814NKA6-F1
#
_cell.length_a   1.000
_cell.length_b   1.000
_cell.length_c   1.000
_cell.angle_alpha   90.00
_cell.angle_beta   90.00
_cell.angle_gamma   90.00
#
_symmetry.space_group_name_H-M   'P 1'
#
loop_
_entity.id
_entity.type
_entity.pdbx_description
1 polymer ?
#
loop_
_entity_poly.entity_id
_entity_poly.type
_entity_poly.pdbx_seq_one_letter_code
_entity_poly.pdbx_strand_id
1 'polypeptide(L)'
;MLGLLHYPQTPKIDLHESVEVEIWLSTPPHRINGNDTVIIQWKPRECTDCFTWTPKQLSFNTENFQERQILKITRVKDGSPTNLIPVFNGGGFDSVVAEVYSIIIQ
;
A
#
# COMPACT_ATOMS: atom_id res chain seq x y z
N MET A 1 2.60 2.42 -17.75
CA MET A 1 2.54 1.11 -17.05
C MET A 1 1.92 1.37 -15.70
N LEU A 2 0.85 0.65 -15.36
CA LEU A 2 0.21 0.76 -14.03
C LEU A 2 1.25 0.47 -12.94
N GLY A 3 1.22 1.22 -11.85
CA GLY A 3 2.16 1.04 -10.76
C GLY A 3 1.78 1.81 -9.52
N LEU A 4 2.14 1.26 -8.38
CA LEU A 4 2.03 1.89 -7.06
C LEU A 4 3.38 2.51 -6.70
N LEU A 5 3.35 3.70 -6.14
CA LEU A 5 4.53 4.41 -5.65
C LEU A 5 4.34 4.71 -4.17
N HIS A 6 5.44 4.70 -3.42
CA HIS A 6 5.42 4.99 -2.00
C HIS A 6 6.68 5.70 -1.52
N TYR A 7 6.55 6.40 -0.40
CA TYR A 7 7.66 7.00 0.33
C TYR A 7 7.34 7.07 1.83
N PRO A 8 8.26 6.69 2.73
CA PRO A 8 9.58 6.10 2.46
C PRO A 8 9.48 4.66 1.92
N GLN A 9 10.51 4.23 1.17
CA GLN A 9 10.55 2.87 0.59
C GLN A 9 10.81 1.77 1.62
N THR A 10 11.63 2.10 2.63
CA THR A 10 12.05 1.18 3.69
C THR A 10 11.88 1.84 5.06
N PRO A 11 10.64 2.06 5.53
CA PRO A 11 10.42 2.64 6.86
C PRO A 11 11.01 1.75 7.94
N LYS A 12 11.74 2.37 8.88
CA LYS A 12 12.13 1.74 10.14
C LYS A 12 11.14 2.16 11.22
N ILE A 13 10.58 1.19 11.94
CA ILE A 13 9.58 1.45 12.99
C ILE A 13 10.00 0.73 14.26
N ASP A 14 10.31 1.51 15.31
CA ASP A 14 10.62 0.97 16.63
C ASP A 14 9.32 0.48 17.33
N LEU A 15 9.45 -0.35 18.37
CA LEU A 15 8.30 -0.93 19.06
C LEU A 15 7.41 0.17 19.67
N HIS A 16 6.10 0.08 19.39
CA HIS A 16 5.07 1.06 19.75
C HIS A 16 5.15 2.42 19.04
N GLU A 17 6.05 2.59 18.08
CA GLU A 17 6.13 3.78 17.25
C GLU A 17 5.33 3.63 15.95
N SER A 18 5.13 4.76 15.28
CA SER A 18 4.44 4.81 13.99
C SER A 18 5.21 5.60 12.95
N VAL A 19 4.95 5.29 11.68
CA VAL A 19 5.44 6.04 10.53
C VAL A 19 4.30 6.31 9.56
N GLU A 20 4.38 7.43 8.85
CA GLU A 20 3.49 7.74 7.74
C GLU A 20 4.18 7.39 6.43
N VAL A 21 3.50 6.58 5.61
CA VAL A 21 3.92 6.24 4.26
C VAL A 21 2.97 6.91 3.29
N GLU A 22 3.49 7.79 2.44
CA GLU A 22 2.77 8.38 1.32
C GLU A 22 2.61 7.31 0.23
N ILE A 23 1.39 7.17 -0.29
CA ILE A 23 1.03 6.21 -1.35
C ILE A 23 0.35 6.97 -2.49
N TRP A 24 0.75 6.70 -3.73
CA TRP A 24 0.12 7.24 -4.94
C TRP A 24 0.35 6.31 -6.14
N LEU A 25 -0.32 6.57 -7.26
CA LEU A 25 -0.17 5.80 -8.49
C LEU A 25 0.69 6.53 -9.53
N SER A 26 1.45 5.77 -10.31
CA SER A 26 2.26 6.31 -11.41
C SER A 26 1.42 6.75 -12.62
N THR A 27 0.26 6.13 -12.82
CA THR A 27 -0.68 6.38 -13.91
C THR A 27 -2.11 6.17 -13.42
N PRO A 28 -3.12 6.81 -14.05
CA PRO A 28 -4.50 6.59 -13.66
C PRO A 28 -4.93 5.12 -13.89
N PRO A 29 -5.84 4.58 -13.08
CA PRO A 29 -6.41 3.26 -13.32
C PRO A 29 -7.22 3.22 -14.63
N HIS A 30 -7.35 2.02 -15.21
CA HIS A 30 -8.15 1.82 -16.40
C HIS A 30 -9.64 1.76 -16.08
N ARG A 31 -10.46 2.40 -16.91
CA ARG A 31 -11.91 2.26 -16.83
C ARG A 31 -12.34 0.90 -17.37
N ILE A 32 -12.91 0.06 -16.52
CA ILE A 32 -13.42 -1.27 -16.86
C ILE A 32 -14.90 -1.31 -16.45
N ASN A 33 -15.79 -1.62 -17.41
CA ASN A 33 -17.26 -1.63 -17.18
C ASN A 33 -17.79 -0.33 -16.54
N GLY A 34 -17.25 0.82 -16.94
CA GLY A 34 -17.66 2.13 -16.41
C GLY A 34 -17.07 2.51 -15.05
N ASN A 35 -16.33 1.62 -14.39
CA ASN A 35 -15.64 1.89 -13.13
C ASN A 35 -14.13 2.07 -13.38
N ASP A 36 -13.57 3.20 -12.95
CA ASP A 36 -12.14 3.52 -13.02
C ASP A 36 -11.48 3.58 -11.64
N THR A 37 -12.12 3.00 -10.63
CA THR A 37 -11.59 2.92 -9.27
C THR A 37 -10.73 1.68 -9.09
N VAL A 38 -9.60 1.84 -8.39
CA VAL A 38 -8.83 0.77 -7.77
C VAL A 38 -8.86 0.95 -6.25
N ILE A 39 -9.15 -0.14 -5.55
CA ILE A 39 -9.04 -0.24 -4.09
C ILE A 39 -7.78 -1.01 -3.76
N ILE A 40 -6.96 -0.44 -2.88
CA ILE A 40 -5.70 -1.04 -2.44
C ILE A 40 -5.82 -1.37 -0.96
N GLN A 41 -5.57 -2.63 -0.64
CA GLN A 41 -5.42 -3.13 0.72
C GLN A 41 -4.00 -3.67 0.91
N TRP A 42 -3.65 -4.10 2.11
CA TRP A 42 -2.34 -4.65 2.39
C TRP A 42 -2.43 -5.94 3.19
N LYS A 43 -1.50 -6.87 2.91
CA LYS A 43 -1.28 -8.10 3.69
C LYS A 43 0.19 -8.20 4.11
N PRO A 44 0.47 -8.49 5.39
CA PRO A 44 1.83 -8.78 5.84
C PRO A 44 2.23 -10.17 5.35
N ARG A 45 3.48 -10.35 4.92
CA ARG A 45 3.99 -11.66 4.49
C ARG A 45 4.57 -12.47 5.65
N GLU A 46 5.34 -11.83 6.52
CA GLU A 46 6.05 -12.49 7.62
C GLU A 46 5.31 -12.26 8.94
N CYS A 47 5.74 -11.33 9.79
CA CYS A 47 5.13 -11.13 11.10
C CYS A 47 3.70 -10.55 11.00
N THR A 48 2.73 -11.45 10.85
CA THR A 48 1.34 -11.10 10.52
C THR A 48 0.61 -10.27 11.56
N ASP A 49 1.12 -10.24 12.80
CA ASP A 49 0.54 -9.52 13.93
C ASP A 49 1.51 -8.54 14.60
N CYS A 50 2.68 -8.28 14.01
CA CYS A 50 3.63 -7.28 14.51
C CYS A 50 3.23 -5.85 14.15
N PHE A 51 2.46 -5.65 13.08
CA PHE A 51 2.16 -4.34 12.54
C PHE A 51 0.66 -4.15 12.36
N THR A 52 0.21 -2.92 12.61
CA THR A 52 -1.14 -2.47 12.25
C THR A 52 -1.02 -1.24 11.39
N TRP A 53 -2.02 -1.00 10.55
CA TRP A 53 -2.05 0.20 9.70
C TRP A 53 -3.45 0.78 9.61
N THR A 54 -3.50 2.09 9.35
CA THR A 54 -4.70 2.88 9.12
C THR A 54 -4.43 3.89 8.00
N PRO A 55 -5.35 4.06 7.03
CA PRO A 55 -6.60 3.32 6.85
C PRO A 55 -6.37 1.87 6.40
N LYS A 56 -7.42 1.03 6.47
CA LYS A 56 -7.34 -0.38 6.01
C LYS A 56 -7.31 -0.54 4.50
N GLN A 57 -7.78 0.48 3.79
CA GLN A 57 -7.77 0.54 2.34
C GLN A 57 -7.57 1.98 1.87
N LEU A 58 -6.98 2.14 0.69
CA LEU A 58 -6.93 3.39 -0.06
C LEU A 58 -7.70 3.22 -1.37
N SER A 59 -8.28 4.30 -1.87
CA SER A 59 -9.07 4.31 -3.10
C SER A 59 -8.51 5.35 -4.07
N PHE A 60 -8.20 4.90 -5.28
CA PHE A 60 -7.71 5.77 -6.33
C PHE A 60 -8.59 5.64 -7.58
N ASN A 61 -8.80 6.73 -8.29
CA ASN A 61 -9.53 6.80 -9.56
C ASN A 61 -8.79 7.73 -10.54
N THR A 62 -9.41 8.05 -11.67
CA THR A 62 -8.81 8.92 -12.69
C THR A 62 -8.54 10.35 -12.22
N GLU A 63 -9.21 10.81 -11.15
CA GLU A 63 -9.14 12.18 -10.65
C GLU A 63 -8.06 12.34 -9.57
N ASN A 64 -7.88 11.33 -8.70
CA ASN A 64 -7.00 11.43 -7.53
C ASN A 64 -5.76 10.51 -7.58
N PHE A 65 -5.46 9.84 -8.70
CA PHE A 65 -4.39 8.83 -8.77
C PHE A 65 -3.00 9.37 -8.37
N GLN A 66 -2.73 10.66 -8.58
CA GLN A 66 -1.46 11.32 -8.21
C GLN A 66 -1.50 11.98 -6.83
N GLU A 67 -2.66 12.05 -6.19
CA GLU A 67 -2.78 12.58 -4.84
C GLU A 67 -2.11 11.61 -3.86
N ARG A 68 -1.23 12.14 -3.02
CA ARG A 68 -0.54 11.36 -1.99
C ARG A 68 -1.50 11.09 -0.85
N GLN A 69 -1.86 9.83 -0.67
CA GLN A 69 -2.68 9.37 0.44
C GLN A 69 -1.78 8.76 1.52
N ILE A 70 -2.11 8.96 2.79
CA ILE A 70 -1.28 8.52 3.91
C ILE A 70 -1.73 7.16 4.42
N LEU A 71 -0.77 6.23 4.50
CA LEU A 71 -0.88 4.97 5.23
C LEU A 71 -0.03 5.08 6.50
N LYS A 72 -0.67 5.21 7.65
CA LYS A 72 0.01 5.18 8.95
C LYS A 72 0.23 3.74 9.37
N ILE A 73 1.47 3.34 9.57
CA ILE A 73 1.87 1.99 10.00
C ILE A 73 2.43 2.09 11.43
N THR A 74 1.99 1.21 12.31
CA THR A 74 2.38 1.15 13.72
C THR A 74 2.90 -0.24 14.05
N ARG A 75 4.06 -0.31 14.72
CA ARG A 75 4.60 -1.58 15.24
C ARG A 75 4.02 -1.85 16.62
N VAL A 76 3.37 -3.00 16.78
CA VAL A 76 2.68 -3.40 18.02
C VAL A 76 3.32 -4.58 18.72
N LYS A 77 4.19 -5.35 18.04
CA LYS A 77 5.01 -6.41 18.64
C LYS A 77 6.42 -6.39 18.08
N ASP A 78 7.35 -6.96 18.83
CA ASP A 78 8.68 -7.20 18.30
C ASP A 78 8.68 -8.40 17.34
N GLY A 79 9.57 -8.38 16.35
CA GLY A 79 9.62 -9.38 15.29
C GLY A 79 10.61 -9.02 14.20
N SER A 80 10.72 -9.92 13.22
CA SER A 80 11.57 -9.71 12.05
C SER A 80 11.02 -8.58 11.16
N PRO A 81 11.88 -7.94 10.34
CA PRO A 81 11.44 -7.14 9.21
C PRO A 81 10.38 -7.87 8.38
N THR A 82 9.46 -7.11 7.78
CA THR A 82 8.37 -7.71 7.00
C THR A 82 8.06 -6.93 5.74
N ASN A 83 7.47 -7.63 4.77
CA ASN A 83 6.93 -7.05 3.56
C ASN A 83 5.43 -6.85 3.72
N LEU A 84 4.99 -5.59 3.58
CA LEU A 84 3.58 -5.25 3.48
C LEU A 84 3.21 -5.24 1.99
N ILE A 85 2.59 -6.33 1.52
CA ILE A 85 2.27 -6.56 0.11
C ILE A 85 0.91 -5.92 -0.21
N PRO A 86 0.80 -5.07 -1.24
CA PRO A 86 -0.49 -4.54 -1.65
C PRO A 86 -1.40 -5.62 -2.23
N VAL A 87 -2.70 -5.43 -2.11
CA VAL A 87 -3.74 -6.24 -2.75
C VAL A 87 -4.59 -5.28 -3.55
N PHE A 88 -4.48 -5.37 -4.87
CA PHE A 88 -5.19 -4.50 -5.80
C PHE A 88 -6.55 -5.10 -6.15
N ASN A 89 -7.57 -4.23 -6.22
CA ASN A 89 -8.92 -4.58 -6.64
C ASN A 89 -9.46 -3.52 -7.60
N GLY A 90 -9.59 -3.84 -8.88
CA GLY A 90 -10.13 -2.98 -9.93
C GLY A 90 -9.08 -2.19 -10.72
N GLY A 91 -9.57 -1.37 -11.66
CA GLY A 91 -8.75 -0.42 -12.40
C GLY A 91 -7.68 -1.03 -13.32
N GLY A 92 -7.76 -2.34 -13.61
CA GLY A 92 -6.72 -3.10 -14.32
C GLY A 92 -5.49 -3.43 -13.46
N PHE A 93 -5.44 -2.95 -12.22
CA PHE A 93 -4.37 -3.27 -11.27
C PHE A 93 -4.45 -4.71 -10.76
N ASP A 94 -5.59 -5.38 -10.90
CA ASP A 94 -5.77 -6.81 -10.57
C ASP A 94 -4.77 -7.73 -11.29
N SER A 95 -4.27 -7.30 -12.46
CA SER A 95 -3.31 -8.05 -13.28
C SER A 95 -1.85 -7.62 -13.03
N VAL A 96 -1.61 -6.69 -12.12
CA VAL A 96 -0.28 -6.19 -11.78
C VAL A 96 0.34 -7.10 -10.71
N VAL A 97 1.62 -7.47 -10.89
CA VAL A 97 2.37 -8.27 -9.91
C VAL A 97 2.57 -7.45 -8.64
N ALA A 98 1.81 -7.73 -7.58
CA ALA A 98 1.77 -6.89 -6.38
C ALA A 98 3.08 -6.90 -5.57
N GLU A 99 3.83 -8.01 -5.63
CA GLU A 99 5.04 -8.23 -4.86
C GLU A 99 6.14 -7.21 -5.18
N VAL A 100 6.18 -6.66 -6.40
CA VAL A 100 7.20 -5.66 -6.78
C VAL A 100 6.91 -4.27 -6.18
N TYR A 101 5.74 -4.10 -5.57
CA TYR A 101 5.27 -2.86 -4.95
C TYR A 101 5.13 -2.96 -3.42
N SER A 102 5.75 -3.97 -2.80
CA SER A 102 5.73 -4.12 -1.34
C SER A 102 6.40 -2.95 -0.63
N ILE A 103 5.91 -2.62 0.56
CA ILE A 103 6.61 -1.74 1.50
C ILE A 103 7.45 -2.63 2.42
N ILE A 104 8.77 -2.42 2.44
CA ILE A 104 9.68 -3.22 3.28
C ILE A 104 9.84 -2.52 4.61
N ILE A 105 9.26 -3.06 5.67
CA ILE A 105 9.31 -2.48 7.02
C ILE A 105 10.48 -3.11 7.79
N GLN A 106 11.33 -2.26 8.38
CA GLN A 106 12.49 -2.64 9.21
C GLN A 106 12.19 -2.47 10.70
#